data_AF-A0A4R4EM09-F1
#
_entry.id   AF-A0A4R4EM09-F1
#
_cell.length_a   1.000
_cell.length_b   1.000
_cell.length_c   1.000
_cell.angle_alpha   90.00
_cell.angle_beta   90.00
_cell.angle_gamma   90.00
#
_symmetry.space_group_name_H-M   'P 1'
#
loop_
_entity.id
_entity.type
_entity.pdbx_description
1 polymer ?
#
loop_
_entity_poly.entity_id
_entity_poly.type
_entity_poly.pdbx_seq_one_letter_code
_entity_poly.pdbx_strand_id
1 'polypeptide(L)'
;MVLTIPNSNSLQNQVKGWLSSANGIAGSFRLEPTDGIAIKISLTPPYKVQNTWITGTVTEVIIFVGRIQTYNPTLLVFTKENHFVAVHIKGEKLVTFLKENKLYSSELNLGS
;
A
#
# COMPACT_ATOMS: atom_id res chain seq x y z
N MET A 1 -7.47 9.56 -8.88
CA MET A 1 -7.47 8.56 -9.98
C MET A 1 -7.04 7.22 -9.41
N VAL A 2 -7.75 6.12 -9.73
CA VAL A 2 -7.39 4.77 -9.27
C VAL A 2 -6.69 4.03 -10.40
N LEU A 3 -5.49 3.54 -10.14
CA LEU A 3 -4.69 2.77 -11.09
C LEU A 3 -4.72 1.29 -10.69
N THR A 4 -4.94 0.40 -11.65
CA THR A 4 -4.85 -1.05 -11.45
C THR A 4 -3.65 -1.59 -12.20
N ILE A 5 -2.79 -2.32 -11.51
CA ILE A 5 -1.57 -2.90 -12.09
C ILE A 5 -1.79 -4.40 -12.31
N PRO A 6 -1.42 -4.95 -13.48
CA PRO A 6 -1.50 -6.38 -13.74
C PRO A 6 -0.72 -7.18 -12.69
N ASN A 7 -1.31 -8.27 -12.22
CA ASN A 7 -0.64 -9.12 -11.24
C ASN A 7 0.59 -9.81 -11.85
N SER A 8 1.70 -9.78 -11.13
CA SER A 8 2.93 -10.51 -11.47
C SER A 8 3.61 -11.02 -10.20
N ASN A 9 4.48 -12.03 -10.33
CA ASN A 9 5.25 -12.55 -9.19
C ASN A 9 6.11 -11.46 -8.53
N SER A 10 6.69 -10.56 -9.34
CA SER A 10 7.45 -9.41 -8.82
C SER A 10 6.56 -8.51 -7.96
N LEU A 11 5.39 -8.12 -8.48
CA LEU A 11 4.43 -7.28 -7.75
C LEU A 11 3.99 -7.93 -6.44
N GLN A 12 3.67 -9.22 -6.44
CA GLN A 12 3.30 -9.93 -5.22
C GLN A 12 4.42 -9.93 -4.19
N ASN A 13 5.67 -10.13 -4.60
CA ASN A 13 6.79 -10.11 -3.67
C ASN A 13 7.02 -8.72 -3.08
N GLN A 14 6.82 -7.66 -3.86
CA GLN A 14 6.85 -6.28 -3.36
C GLN A 14 5.76 -6.04 -2.31
N VAL A 15 4.52 -6.45 -2.60
CA VAL A 15 3.40 -6.33 -1.65
C VAL A 15 3.64 -7.11 -0.36
N LYS A 16 4.15 -8.35 -0.44
CA LYS A 16 4.55 -9.14 0.74
C LYS A 16 5.60 -8.41 1.58
N GLY A 17 6.56 -7.77 0.92
CA GLY A 17 7.57 -6.94 1.55
C GLY A 17 6.97 -5.77 2.33
N TRP A 18 5.98 -5.08 1.76
CA TRP A 18 5.29 -3.97 2.44
C TRP A 18 4.45 -4.44 3.63
N LEU A 19 3.64 -5.50 3.44
CA LEU A 19 2.82 -6.11 4.50
C LEU A 19 3.66 -6.57 5.69
N SER A 20 4.87 -7.09 5.43
CA SER A 20 5.83 -7.48 6.47
C SER A 20 6.53 -6.29 7.13
N SER A 21 6.61 -5.13 6.45
CA SER A 21 7.24 -3.92 6.96
C SER A 21 6.29 -2.97 7.69
N ALA A 22 5.00 -3.31 7.75
CA ALA A 22 4.00 -2.54 8.46
C ALA A 22 4.47 -2.26 9.90
N ASN A 23 4.43 -1.01 10.33
CA ASN A 23 4.99 -0.57 11.61
C ASN A 23 3.99 0.19 12.50
N GLY A 24 2.72 0.27 12.08
CA GLY A 24 1.67 0.91 12.86
C GLY A 24 0.36 1.00 12.06
N ILE A 25 -0.75 1.11 12.79
CA ILE A 25 -2.07 1.37 12.22
C ILE A 25 -2.15 2.85 11.83
N ALA A 26 -2.64 3.14 10.62
CA ALA A 26 -2.98 4.49 10.21
C ALA A 26 -4.30 4.89 10.89
N GLY A 27 -4.21 5.57 12.04
CA GLY A 27 -5.34 5.91 12.89
C GLY A 27 -6.19 7.11 12.43
N SER A 28 -6.07 7.57 11.18
CA SER A 28 -6.82 8.74 10.70
C SER A 28 -8.19 8.34 10.15
N PHE A 29 -9.21 9.14 10.51
CA PHE A 29 -10.58 9.01 9.98
C PHE A 29 -10.65 9.24 8.45
N ARG A 30 -9.62 9.85 7.87
CA ARG A 30 -9.43 10.05 6.43
C ARG A 30 -8.16 9.33 5.99
N LEU A 31 -8.35 8.18 5.35
CA LEU A 31 -7.27 7.38 4.79
C LEU A 31 -6.86 7.88 3.41
N GLU A 32 -7.82 8.37 2.62
CA GLU A 32 -7.55 8.87 1.28
C GLU A 32 -6.93 10.28 1.32
N PRO A 33 -5.83 10.52 0.59
CA PRO A 33 -5.27 11.86 0.48
C PRO A 33 -6.20 12.73 -0.37
N THR A 34 -6.29 14.02 -0.03
CA THR A 34 -7.07 14.99 -0.83
C THR A 34 -6.51 15.15 -2.24
N ASP A 35 -5.20 14.96 -2.42
CA ASP A 35 -4.50 15.00 -3.70
C ASP A 35 -3.34 13.99 -3.71
N GLY A 36 -3.12 13.35 -4.86
CA GLY A 36 -2.16 12.27 -5.06
C GLY A 36 -2.73 11.09 -5.85
N ILE A 37 -2.26 9.88 -5.54
CA ILE A 37 -2.62 8.66 -6.26
C ILE A 37 -3.07 7.54 -5.32
N ALA A 38 -3.99 6.72 -5.82
CA ALA A 38 -4.42 5.46 -5.22
C ALA A 38 -4.11 4.32 -6.18
N ILE A 39 -3.37 3.31 -5.71
CA ILE A 39 -2.93 2.18 -6.54
C ILE A 39 -3.55 0.91 -5.97
N LYS A 40 -4.47 0.31 -6.71
CA LYS A 40 -5.13 -0.94 -6.35
C LYS A 40 -4.35 -2.13 -6.90
N ILE A 41 -4.04 -3.07 -6.02
CA ILE A 41 -3.29 -4.30 -6.35
C ILE A 41 -4.04 -5.50 -5.80
N SER A 42 -4.53 -6.36 -6.70
CA SER A 42 -5.14 -7.63 -6.33
C SER A 42 -4.06 -8.72 -6.19
N LEU A 43 -4.14 -9.51 -5.11
CA LEU A 43 -3.25 -10.64 -4.84
C LEU A 43 -3.91 -11.94 -5.31
N THR A 44 -3.40 -12.48 -6.41
CA THR A 44 -3.78 -13.81 -6.93
C THR A 44 -2.54 -14.67 -7.17
N PRO A 45 -2.19 -15.63 -6.28
CA PRO A 45 -3.00 -16.08 -5.16
C PRO A 45 -3.00 -15.11 -3.97
N PRO A 46 -4.05 -15.16 -3.11
CA PRO A 46 -4.08 -14.42 -1.85
C PRO A 46 -2.90 -14.77 -0.94
N TYR A 47 -2.54 -13.85 -0.04
CA TYR A 47 -1.38 -14.00 0.84
C TYR A 47 -1.76 -13.99 2.32
N LYS A 48 -1.37 -15.04 3.06
CA LYS A 48 -1.59 -15.12 4.50
C LYS A 48 -0.54 -14.30 5.23
N VAL A 49 -0.99 -13.33 6.05
CA VAL A 49 -0.14 -12.48 6.90
C VAL A 49 -0.51 -12.74 8.36
N GLN A 50 0.52 -12.81 9.20
CA GLN A 50 0.37 -12.88 10.64
C GLN A 50 1.50 -12.07 11.28
N ASN A 51 1.19 -10.82 11.61
CA ASN A 51 2.07 -9.94 12.38
C ASN A 51 1.24 -9.08 13.35
N THR A 52 1.90 -8.22 14.12
CA THR A 52 1.28 -7.38 15.16
C THR A 52 0.18 -6.45 14.63
N TRP A 53 0.25 -6.05 13.34
CA TRP A 53 -0.65 -5.05 12.76
C TRP A 53 -1.70 -5.66 11.82
N ILE A 54 -1.41 -6.82 11.24
CA ILE A 54 -2.21 -7.47 10.21
C ILE A 54 -2.28 -8.96 10.52
N THR A 55 -3.49 -9.48 10.68
CA THR A 55 -3.76 -10.91 10.78
C THR A 55 -4.88 -11.26 9.82
N GLY A 56 -4.63 -12.17 8.88
CA GLY A 56 -5.65 -12.64 7.95
C GLY A 56 -5.10 -13.07 6.59
N THR A 57 -6.01 -13.38 5.67
CA THR A 57 -5.67 -13.73 4.29
C THR A 57 -5.91 -12.54 3.37
N VAL A 58 -4.85 -11.81 3.02
CA VAL A 58 -4.92 -10.62 2.19
C VAL A 58 -5.26 -10.97 0.74
N THR A 59 -6.30 -10.36 0.20
CA THR A 59 -6.74 -10.53 -1.20
C THR A 59 -6.44 -9.31 -2.05
N GLU A 60 -6.37 -8.14 -1.43
CA GLU A 60 -6.21 -6.88 -2.12
C GLU A 60 -5.54 -5.86 -1.20
N VAL A 61 -4.75 -4.98 -1.80
CA VAL A 61 -4.23 -3.80 -1.14
C VAL A 61 -4.46 -2.56 -1.99
N ILE A 62 -4.67 -1.43 -1.33
CA ILE A 62 -4.67 -0.11 -1.96
C ILE A 62 -3.56 0.72 -1.33
N ILE A 63 -2.64 1.21 -2.13
CA ILE A 63 -1.60 2.14 -1.70
C ILE A 63 -2.09 3.55 -1.94
N PHE A 64 -2.11 4.35 -0.88
CA PHE A 64 -2.36 5.77 -0.95
C PHE A 64 -1.06 6.55 -0.82
N VAL A 65 -0.82 7.45 -1.77
CA VAL A 65 0.34 8.35 -1.78
C VAL A 65 -0.17 9.75 -2.02
N GLY A 66 -0.03 10.60 -1.01
CA GLY A 66 -0.40 12.02 -1.08
C GLY A 66 0.73 12.88 -1.63
N ARG A 67 0.42 14.11 -2.03
CA ARG A 67 1.43 15.14 -2.33
C ARG A 67 1.84 15.97 -1.11
N ILE A 68 1.01 15.98 -0.07
CA ILE A 68 1.24 16.78 1.13
C ILE A 68 2.32 16.13 1.98
N GLN A 69 3.32 16.90 2.43
CA GLN A 69 4.45 16.41 3.24
C GLN A 69 4.04 15.73 4.56
N THR A 70 2.90 16.11 5.13
CA THR A 70 2.38 15.52 6.37
C THR A 70 1.66 14.18 6.14
N TYR A 71 1.43 13.80 4.88
CA TYR A 71 0.72 12.56 4.56
C TYR A 71 1.72 11.42 4.30
N ASN A 72 1.75 10.44 5.20
CA ASN A 72 2.59 9.25 5.03
C ASN A 72 1.92 8.25 4.08
N PRO A 73 2.69 7.59 3.19
CA PRO A 73 2.16 6.49 2.41
C PRO A 73 1.47 5.45 3.28
N THR A 74 0.25 5.11 2.89
CA THR A 74 -0.63 4.25 3.67
C THR A 74 -1.11 3.09 2.81
N LEU A 75 -1.04 1.89 3.37
CA LEU A 75 -1.52 0.67 2.74
C LEU A 75 -2.85 0.28 3.39
N LEU A 76 -3.93 0.35 2.63
CA LEU A 76 -5.21 -0.23 3.01
C LEU A 76 -5.24 -1.68 2.58
N VAL A 77 -5.42 -2.59 3.53
CA VAL A 77 -5.31 -4.03 3.37
C VAL A 77 -6.68 -4.64 3.50
N PHE A 78 -7.12 -5.42 2.51
CA PHE A 78 -8.38 -6.15 2.52
C PHE A 78 -8.13 -7.65 2.67
N THR A 79 -8.88 -8.29 3.56
CA THR A 79 -8.74 -9.72 3.82
C THR A 79 -9.99 -10.51 3.41
N LYS A 80 -9.83 -11.82 3.19
CA LYS A 80 -10.96 -12.74 2.91
C LYS A 80 -11.99 -12.77 4.02
N GLU A 81 -11.56 -12.49 5.25
CA GLU A 81 -12.40 -12.46 6.44
C GLU A 81 -13.28 -11.19 6.50
N ASN A 82 -13.38 -10.43 5.41
CA ASN A 82 -14.11 -9.16 5.28
C ASN A 82 -13.63 -8.07 6.26
N HIS A 83 -12.40 -8.19 6.72
CA HIS A 83 -11.73 -7.16 7.51
C HIS A 83 -10.90 -6.26 6.61
N PHE A 84 -10.78 -4.99 7.01
CA PHE A 84 -9.80 -4.09 6.45
C PHE A 84 -8.99 -3.41 7.54
N VAL A 85 -7.73 -3.14 7.25
CA VAL A 85 -6.83 -2.40 8.14
C VAL A 85 -5.97 -1.47 7.30
N ALA A 86 -5.78 -0.25 7.77
CA ALA A 86 -4.85 0.70 7.18
C ALA A 86 -3.56 0.71 8.00
N VAL A 87 -2.41 0.58 7.33
CA VAL A 87 -1.10 0.58 7.97
C VAL A 87 -0.14 1.52 7.28
N HIS A 88 0.81 2.08 8.03
CA HIS A 88 1.92 2.83 7.45
C HIS A 88 2.97 1.88 6.86
N ILE A 89 3.58 2.29 5.75
CA ILE A 89 4.66 1.56 5.08
C ILE A 89 5.87 2.46 4.85
N LYS A 90 7.06 1.87 4.76
CA LYS A 90 8.31 2.62 4.50
C LYS A 90 8.40 3.07 3.05
N GLY A 91 8.78 4.33 2.84
CA GLY A 91 8.86 5.01 1.55
C GLY A 91 9.90 4.48 0.55
N GLU A 92 11.07 4.03 1.04
CA GLU A 92 12.19 3.66 0.16
C GLU A 92 11.83 2.57 -0.87
N LYS A 93 11.11 1.54 -0.45
CA LYS A 93 10.65 0.47 -1.35
C LYS A 93 9.55 0.91 -2.31
N LEU A 94 8.82 1.98 -1.96
CA LEU A 94 7.75 2.53 -2.77
C LEU A 94 8.28 3.35 -3.94
N VAL A 95 9.39 4.08 -3.75
CA VAL A 95 10.04 4.88 -4.83
C VAL A 95 10.36 4.00 -6.04
N THR A 96 11.02 2.86 -5.82
CA THR A 96 11.41 1.93 -6.88
C THR A 96 10.19 1.39 -7.63
N PHE A 97 9.18 0.95 -6.89
CA PHE A 97 7.92 0.47 -7.45
C PHE A 97 7.24 1.52 -8.36
N LEU A 98 7.15 2.77 -7.88
CA LEU A 98 6.53 3.84 -8.66
C LEU A 98 7.30 4.13 -9.94
N LYS A 99 8.64 4.07 -9.92
CA LYS A 99 9.47 4.25 -11.12
C LYS A 99 9.28 3.11 -12.12
N GLU A 100 9.31 1.86 -11.66
CA GLU A 100 9.11 0.66 -12.49
C GLU A 100 7.75 0.67 -13.20
N ASN A 101 6.72 1.18 -12.54
CA ASN A 101 5.36 1.23 -13.08
C ASN A 101 5.01 2.57 -13.76
N LYS A 102 6.00 3.47 -13.94
CA LYS A 102 5.80 4.80 -14.57
C LYS A 102 4.76 5.67 -13.85
N LEU A 103 4.66 5.53 -12.52
CA LEU A 103 3.77 6.26 -11.64
C LEU A 103 4.49 7.30 -10.78
N TYR A 104 5.82 7.32 -10.83
CA TYR A 104 6.63 8.25 -10.05
C TYR A 104 6.42 9.69 -10.52
N SER A 105 6.22 10.59 -9.56
CA SER A 105 6.29 12.04 -9.73
C SER A 105 7.08 12.62 -8.56
N SER A 106 7.92 13.63 -8.82
CA SER A 106 8.67 14.35 -7.80
C SER A 106 7.77 15.13 -6.82
N GLU A 107 6.50 15.30 -7.15
CA GLU A 107 5.50 15.95 -6.29
C GLU A 107 4.89 15.01 -5.24
N LEU A 108 5.10 13.69 -5.36
CA LEU A 108 4.56 12.72 -4.42
C LEU A 108 5.37 12.73 -3.13
N ASN A 109 4.68 12.78 -1.99
CA ASN A 109 5.31 12.59 -0.70
C ASN A 109 5.43 11.09 -0.41
N LEU A 110 6.67 10.59 -0.45
CA LEU A 110 6.97 9.18 -0.22
C LEU A 110 7.38 8.89 1.21
N GLY A 111 7.39 9.90 2.09
CA GLY A 111 7.95 9.79 3.43
C GLY A 111 9.48 9.74 3.38
N SER A 112 10.13 10.36 4.37
CA SER A 112 11.57 10.28 4.63
C SER A 112 11.92 9.02 5.41
#